data_AF-A0A833X1Q9-F1
#
_entry.id   AF-A0A833X1Q9-F1
#
_cell.length_a   1.000
_cell.length_b   1.000
_cell.length_c   1.000
_cell.angle_alpha   90.00
_cell.angle_beta   90.00
_cell.angle_gamma   90.00
#
_symmetry.space_group_name_H-M   'P 1'
#
loop_
_entity.id
_entity.type
_entity.pdbx_description
1 polymer ?
#
loop_
_entity_poly.entity_id
_entity_poly.type
_entity_poly.pdbx_seq_one_letter_code
_entity_poly.pdbx_strand_id
1 'polypeptide(L)'
;MMLLCLLAFAAPVSSGGCEPKSLCEYNYNFGDLSFDQSCRVKDGVNFYPQQIHMAFAGIETGTAMAVSWATFEDVTDSSVWVGRSEDTLELVDTLVSSDSYYSDDEYNLFHHHATITGLKPHTKYFYKVGSRGDEKYASDVSSFVTARAATDDSTFNVLIYGDLGDGENSVDTIAAVNNMTSDEIDLVYHLGDISYADNDFLEAKQAAGFFYEEVYNKWMNSMMSLMSRVPYMVLVGNHEAECHMPYEESGGTSNMWHSFDHGPIHFTSLSTESDYPNAPANAFTIWTKNGNFGDQSSWIEADLKKADANRENVPWIFVGMHRPIYSVLISENDVPIAQTAKVQAAFEDLLLKYKVDVVLTGHKH
;
A
#
# COMPACT_ATOMS: atom_id res chain seq x y z
N MET A 1 -2.10 20.80 7.99
CA MET A 1 -3.13 21.04 6.91
C MET A 1 -2.64 21.85 5.68
N MET A 2 -1.36 21.76 5.28
CA MET A 2 -0.79 22.55 4.17
C MET A 2 0.34 21.80 3.45
N LEU A 3 0.14 20.53 3.08
CA LEU A 3 1.14 19.75 2.34
C LEU A 3 0.51 18.71 1.38
N LEU A 4 -0.53 19.12 0.64
CA LEU A 4 -1.21 18.24 -0.34
C LEU A 4 -0.76 18.43 -1.80
N CYS A 5 -0.17 19.59 -2.15
CA CYS A 5 0.34 19.87 -3.51
C CYS A 5 1.86 20.12 -3.54
N LEU A 6 2.55 19.91 -2.42
CA LEU A 6 3.95 20.29 -2.21
C LEU A 6 4.87 19.06 -2.32
N LEU A 7 4.92 18.45 -3.50
CA LEU A 7 6.04 17.63 -3.95
C LEU A 7 6.41 18.01 -5.39
N ALA A 8 6.78 19.29 -5.55
CA ALA A 8 7.49 19.81 -6.72
C ALA A 8 8.56 20.84 -6.31
N PHE A 9 9.16 20.70 -5.12
CA PHE A 9 10.35 21.48 -4.79
C PHE A 9 11.60 20.65 -5.05
N ALA A 10 12.33 21.07 -6.09
CA ALA A 10 13.71 20.75 -6.42
C ALA A 10 14.03 19.59 -7.37
N ALA A 11 13.34 19.51 -8.52
CA ALA A 11 14.00 19.05 -9.76
C ALA A 11 13.29 19.61 -11.00
N PRO A 12 14.01 20.06 -12.04
CA PRO A 12 13.40 20.48 -13.29
C PRO A 12 12.96 19.22 -14.06
N VAL A 13 11.82 18.64 -13.69
CA VAL A 13 11.26 17.47 -14.41
C VAL A 13 10.21 17.95 -15.41
N SER A 14 10.36 17.47 -16.63
CA SER A 14 9.81 17.94 -17.89
C SER A 14 8.30 17.71 -18.11
N SER A 15 7.49 17.67 -17.06
CA SER A 15 6.02 17.52 -17.17
C SER A 15 5.31 18.55 -16.29
N GLY A 16 5.12 19.75 -16.83
CA GLY A 16 4.55 20.91 -16.13
C GLY A 16 3.05 20.80 -15.81
N GLY A 17 2.66 19.93 -14.89
CA GLY A 17 1.30 19.80 -14.36
C GLY A 17 1.24 19.92 -12.84
N CYS A 18 0.15 20.49 -12.32
CA CYS A 18 -0.16 20.57 -10.89
C CYS A 18 -0.89 19.28 -10.51
N GLU A 19 -0.16 18.31 -9.96
CA GLU A 19 -0.64 16.96 -9.73
C GLU A 19 -0.70 16.63 -8.21
N PRO A 20 -1.59 15.71 -7.79
CA PRO A 20 -2.62 15.07 -8.61
C PRO A 20 -3.74 16.06 -8.97
N LYS A 21 -4.14 16.08 -10.26
CA LYS A 21 -5.19 16.97 -10.77
C LYS A 21 -6.52 16.89 -10.02
N SER A 22 -6.80 15.79 -9.33
CA SER A 22 -7.99 15.64 -8.49
C SER A 22 -7.96 16.60 -7.29
N LEU A 23 -6.79 16.81 -6.67
CA LEU A 23 -6.62 17.58 -5.43
C LEU A 23 -6.03 18.98 -5.65
N CYS A 24 -5.32 19.18 -6.76
CA CYS A 24 -4.51 20.36 -7.01
C CYS A 24 -4.92 21.09 -8.30
N GLU A 25 -4.76 22.41 -8.30
CA GLU A 25 -4.98 23.29 -9.46
C GLU A 25 -4.01 24.47 -9.46
N TYR A 26 -3.83 25.08 -10.64
CA TYR A 26 -3.05 26.31 -10.74
C TYR A 26 -3.89 27.52 -10.31
N ASN A 27 -3.48 28.19 -9.24
CA ASN A 27 -4.06 29.41 -8.73
C ASN A 27 -2.97 30.46 -8.44
N TYR A 28 -2.90 31.46 -9.32
CA TYR A 28 -1.85 32.50 -9.32
C TYR A 28 -2.19 33.62 -8.34
N ASN A 29 -1.38 33.73 -7.30
CA ASN A 29 -1.48 34.80 -6.32
C ASN A 29 -0.40 35.86 -6.53
N PHE A 30 -0.68 37.09 -6.08
CA PHE A 30 0.30 38.17 -6.11
C PHE A 30 1.52 37.79 -5.25
N GLY A 31 2.68 37.61 -5.89
CA GLY A 31 3.92 37.18 -5.24
C GLY A 31 4.50 35.87 -5.80
N ASP A 32 3.74 35.13 -6.62
CA ASP A 32 4.25 33.95 -7.31
C ASP A 32 5.26 34.36 -8.40
N LEU A 33 6.49 33.83 -8.32
CA LEU A 33 7.64 34.12 -9.18
C LEU A 33 7.94 33.00 -10.18
N SER A 34 7.42 31.78 -9.95
CA SER A 34 7.51 30.64 -10.86
C SER A 34 6.13 29.99 -11.08
N PHE A 35 6.02 29.19 -12.14
CA PHE A 35 4.82 28.42 -12.47
C PHE A 35 4.50 27.37 -11.39
N ASP A 36 5.52 26.74 -10.81
CA ASP A 36 5.33 25.72 -9.79
C ASP A 36 4.79 26.31 -8.48
N GLN A 37 5.07 27.58 -8.20
CA GLN A 37 4.56 28.29 -7.02
C GLN A 37 3.04 28.56 -7.07
N SER A 38 2.44 28.51 -8.26
CA SER A 38 0.99 28.67 -8.40
C SER A 38 0.22 27.35 -8.31
N CYS A 39 0.89 26.20 -8.19
CA CYS A 39 0.21 24.93 -7.91
C CYS A 39 -0.27 24.88 -6.45
N ARG A 40 -1.59 24.83 -6.25
CA ARG A 40 -2.23 24.91 -4.93
C ARG A 40 -3.32 23.85 -4.79
N VAL A 41 -3.69 23.59 -3.54
CA VAL A 41 -4.82 22.72 -3.20
C VAL A 41 -6.11 23.39 -3.66
N LYS A 42 -6.99 22.64 -4.30
CA LYS A 42 -8.31 23.13 -4.72
C LYS A 42 -9.15 23.57 -3.52
N ASP A 43 -9.94 24.61 -3.69
CA ASP A 43 -10.95 24.97 -2.70
C ASP A 43 -11.95 23.82 -2.52
N GLY A 44 -12.26 23.47 -1.27
CA GLY A 44 -13.19 22.38 -0.96
C GLY A 44 -12.61 20.96 -1.10
N VAL A 45 -11.29 20.79 -1.24
CA VAL A 45 -10.66 19.46 -1.32
C VAL A 45 -10.98 18.56 -0.13
N ASN A 46 -11.33 19.14 1.02
CA ASN A 46 -11.67 18.39 2.24
C ASN A 46 -12.96 17.55 2.05
N PHE A 47 -13.82 17.93 1.10
CA PHE A 47 -15.01 17.17 0.75
C PHE A 47 -14.70 16.03 -0.24
N TYR A 48 -13.59 16.12 -0.97
CA TYR A 48 -13.28 15.19 -2.06
C TYR A 48 -12.63 13.88 -1.53
N PRO A 49 -12.98 12.70 -2.06
CA PRO A 49 -12.30 11.45 -1.70
C PRO A 49 -10.79 11.48 -1.99
N GLN A 50 -9.97 11.30 -0.96
CA GLN A 50 -8.52 11.31 -1.03
C GLN A 50 -7.94 9.91 -0.81
N GLN A 51 -6.62 9.79 -1.01
CA GLN A 51 -5.87 8.57 -0.71
C GLN A 51 -6.49 7.33 -1.37
N ILE A 52 -7.06 7.47 -2.57
CA ILE A 52 -7.72 6.36 -3.25
C ILE A 52 -6.65 5.32 -3.62
N HIS A 53 -6.83 4.10 -3.14
CA HIS A 53 -5.92 2.99 -3.37
C HIS A 53 -6.66 1.66 -3.54
N MET A 54 -5.97 0.70 -4.16
CA MET A 54 -6.57 -0.55 -4.60
C MET A 54 -5.67 -1.73 -4.26
N ALA A 55 -6.26 -2.89 -3.97
CA ALA A 55 -5.53 -4.14 -3.75
C ALA A 55 -6.31 -5.33 -4.32
N PHE A 56 -5.62 -6.37 -4.80
CA PHE A 56 -6.28 -7.59 -5.23
C PHE A 56 -7.06 -8.22 -4.08
N ALA A 57 -8.22 -8.78 -4.41
CA ALA A 57 -9.10 -9.43 -3.45
C ALA A 57 -9.75 -10.68 -4.05
N GLY A 58 -10.47 -11.42 -3.20
CA GLY A 58 -11.23 -12.60 -3.58
C GLY A 58 -10.40 -13.89 -3.56
N ILE A 59 -11.12 -15.01 -3.50
CA ILE A 59 -10.53 -16.35 -3.48
C ILE A 59 -10.07 -16.77 -4.88
N GLU A 60 -10.87 -16.42 -5.90
CA GLU A 60 -10.55 -16.70 -7.30
C GLU A 60 -9.81 -15.50 -7.92
N THR A 61 -8.63 -15.75 -8.48
CA THR A 61 -7.74 -14.73 -9.03
C THR A 61 -8.42 -13.87 -10.08
N GLY A 62 -8.36 -12.54 -9.89
CA GLY A 62 -8.89 -11.57 -10.84
C GLY A 62 -10.41 -11.39 -10.81
N THR A 63 -11.11 -12.00 -9.85
CA THR A 63 -12.58 -11.90 -9.74
C THR A 63 -13.07 -10.84 -8.75
N ALA A 64 -12.16 -10.28 -7.95
CA ALA A 64 -12.48 -9.22 -7.02
C ALA A 64 -11.33 -8.22 -6.84
N MET A 65 -11.68 -7.04 -6.33
CA MET A 65 -10.77 -5.92 -6.10
C MET A 65 -11.24 -5.16 -4.86
N ALA A 66 -10.33 -4.93 -3.91
CA ALA A 66 -10.57 -4.01 -2.82
C ALA A 66 -10.24 -2.59 -3.27
N VAL A 67 -11.11 -1.64 -2.93
CA VAL A 67 -10.88 -0.20 -3.12
C VAL A 67 -11.09 0.50 -1.79
N SER A 68 -10.19 1.42 -1.50
CA SER A 68 -10.14 2.17 -0.26
C SER A 68 -9.94 3.65 -0.55
N TRP A 69 -10.53 4.52 0.25
CA TRP A 69 -10.36 5.98 0.15
C TRP A 69 -10.59 6.64 1.49
N ALA A 70 -10.27 7.92 1.60
CA ALA A 70 -10.45 8.69 2.82
C ALA A 70 -11.24 9.98 2.59
N THR A 71 -12.00 10.41 3.58
CA THR A 71 -12.69 11.71 3.61
C THR A 71 -12.47 12.40 4.95
N PHE A 72 -12.35 13.73 4.96
CA PHE A 72 -12.23 14.49 6.22
C PHE A 72 -13.56 14.64 6.96
N GLU A 73 -14.68 14.47 6.25
CA GLU A 73 -16.02 14.44 6.84
C GLU A 73 -16.59 13.03 6.82
N ASP A 74 -17.50 12.76 7.77
CA ASP A 74 -18.20 11.48 7.88
C ASP A 74 -19.24 11.34 6.76
N VAL A 75 -18.89 10.57 5.73
CA VAL A 75 -19.78 10.27 4.58
C VAL A 75 -20.49 8.94 4.82
N THR A 76 -21.67 9.03 5.43
CA THR A 76 -22.45 7.84 5.84
C THR A 76 -23.09 7.03 4.72
N ASP A 77 -23.10 7.55 3.48
CA ASP A 77 -23.65 6.88 2.28
C ASP A 77 -22.59 6.59 1.21
N SER A 78 -21.33 6.45 1.65
CA SER A 78 -20.19 6.02 0.85
C SER A 78 -20.50 4.79 0.01
N SER A 79 -20.17 4.86 -1.27
CA SER A 79 -20.55 3.91 -2.31
C SER A 79 -19.46 3.80 -3.38
N VAL A 80 -19.50 2.72 -4.16
CA VAL A 80 -18.63 2.51 -5.32
C VAL A 80 -19.45 2.19 -6.55
N TRP A 81 -19.07 2.76 -7.69
CA TRP A 81 -19.64 2.45 -9.00
C TRP A 81 -18.56 1.87 -9.89
N VAL A 82 -18.91 0.84 -10.67
CA VAL A 82 -17.97 0.15 -11.56
C VAL A 82 -18.61 -0.11 -12.92
N GLY A 83 -17.82 -0.03 -13.98
CA GLY A 83 -18.30 -0.22 -15.35
C GLY A 83 -17.23 -0.73 -16.32
N ARG A 84 -17.68 -1.16 -17.49
CA ARG A 84 -16.81 -1.55 -18.62
C ARG A 84 -16.35 -0.34 -19.46
N SER A 85 -16.93 0.84 -19.21
CA SER A 85 -16.59 2.12 -19.84
C SER A 85 -16.86 3.27 -18.85
N GLU A 86 -16.24 4.43 -19.09
CA GLU A 86 -16.41 5.63 -18.25
C GLU A 86 -17.87 6.11 -18.18
N ASP A 87 -18.64 5.93 -19.25
CA ASP A 87 -20.03 6.39 -19.36
C ASP A 87 -21.06 5.41 -18.79
N THR A 88 -20.63 4.21 -18.38
CA THR A 88 -21.53 3.11 -17.98
C THR A 88 -21.15 2.54 -16.62
N LEU A 89 -21.01 3.41 -15.62
CA LEU A 89 -20.74 3.02 -14.24
C LEU A 89 -22.04 2.62 -13.54
N GLU A 90 -22.09 1.43 -12.96
CA GLU A 90 -23.22 0.92 -12.19
C GLU A 90 -22.87 0.87 -10.71
N LEU A 91 -23.84 1.19 -9.85
CA LEU A 91 -23.65 1.09 -8.41
C LEU A 91 -23.41 -0.37 -8.04
N VAL A 92 -22.31 -0.64 -7.33
CA VAL A 92 -22.00 -1.98 -6.83
C VAL A 92 -22.78 -2.23 -5.56
N ASP A 93 -23.50 -3.35 -5.51
CA ASP A 93 -24.18 -3.82 -4.30
C ASP A 93 -23.16 -4.46 -3.34
N THR A 94 -22.38 -3.61 -2.66
CA THR A 94 -21.43 -4.00 -1.61
C THR A 94 -21.59 -3.10 -0.41
N LEU A 95 -21.35 -3.65 0.78
CA LEU A 95 -21.14 -2.83 1.96
C LEU A 95 -19.84 -2.04 1.80
N VAL A 96 -19.89 -0.77 2.19
CA VAL A 96 -18.70 0.06 2.42
C VAL A 96 -18.55 0.21 3.94
N SER A 97 -17.46 -0.29 4.51
CA SER A 97 -17.12 0.00 5.91
C SER A 97 -16.46 1.37 5.98
N SER A 98 -16.69 2.09 7.08
CA SER A 98 -16.10 3.41 7.34
C SER A 98 -15.63 3.47 8.78
N ASP A 99 -14.34 3.70 8.98
CA ASP A 99 -13.71 3.73 10.29
C ASP A 99 -12.82 4.97 10.42
N SER A 100 -12.75 5.55 11.61
CA SER A 100 -11.82 6.63 11.93
C SER A 100 -10.83 6.13 12.98
N TYR A 101 -9.56 6.07 12.60
CA TYR A 101 -8.49 5.53 13.46
C TYR A 101 -7.87 6.60 14.37
N TYR A 102 -7.93 7.88 13.95
CA TYR A 102 -7.43 9.01 14.72
C TYR A 102 -8.29 10.26 14.47
N SER A 103 -8.61 10.96 15.55
CA SER A 103 -9.34 12.22 15.54
C SER A 103 -8.95 13.11 16.73
N ASP A 104 -8.88 14.42 16.50
CA ASP A 104 -8.77 15.44 17.54
C ASP A 104 -9.68 16.65 17.22
N ASP A 105 -9.51 17.76 17.95
CA ASP A 105 -10.32 18.97 17.80
C ASP A 105 -10.14 19.66 16.43
N GLU A 106 -9.03 19.39 15.73
CA GLU A 106 -8.64 20.04 14.47
C GLU A 106 -8.54 19.07 13.28
N TYR A 107 -8.48 17.76 13.53
CA TYR A 107 -8.26 16.71 12.53
C TYR A 107 -9.24 15.55 12.71
N ASN A 108 -9.87 15.14 11.61
CA ASN A 108 -10.63 13.91 11.51
C ASN A 108 -10.37 13.28 10.14
N LEU A 109 -10.24 11.95 10.09
CA LEU A 109 -10.20 11.21 8.83
C LEU A 109 -11.02 9.93 8.94
N PHE A 110 -11.84 9.69 7.93
CA PHE A 110 -12.70 8.53 7.81
C PHE A 110 -12.20 7.69 6.63
N HIS A 111 -11.83 6.45 6.90
CA HIS A 111 -11.33 5.49 5.93
C HIS A 111 -12.45 4.56 5.49
N HIS A 112 -12.71 4.57 4.20
CA HIS A 112 -13.77 3.79 3.57
C HIS A 112 -13.17 2.60 2.84
N HIS A 113 -13.77 1.42 2.98
CA HIS A 113 -13.30 0.20 2.33
C HIS A 113 -14.46 -0.56 1.69
N ALA A 114 -14.29 -0.96 0.43
CA ALA A 114 -15.25 -1.75 -0.33
C ALA A 114 -14.56 -2.89 -1.09
N THR A 115 -15.22 -4.05 -1.17
CA THR A 115 -14.74 -5.16 -2.03
C THR A 115 -15.70 -5.34 -3.20
N ILE A 116 -15.20 -5.05 -4.40
CA ILE A 116 -15.92 -5.27 -5.65
C ILE A 116 -15.73 -6.73 -6.05
N THR A 117 -16.81 -7.46 -6.33
CA THR A 117 -16.78 -8.88 -6.73
C THR A 117 -17.44 -9.09 -8.10
N GLY A 118 -17.31 -10.31 -8.66
CA GLY A 118 -17.92 -10.65 -9.96
C GLY A 118 -17.18 -10.05 -11.16
N LEU A 119 -15.93 -9.65 -10.96
CA LEU A 119 -15.07 -9.13 -12.03
C LEU A 119 -14.54 -10.27 -12.91
N LYS A 120 -14.11 -9.92 -14.12
CA LYS A 120 -13.42 -10.84 -15.02
C LYS A 120 -11.90 -10.66 -14.89
N PRO A 121 -11.11 -11.75 -14.85
CA PRO A 121 -9.65 -11.67 -14.82
C PRO A 121 -9.07 -10.91 -16.02
N HIS A 122 -7.89 -10.31 -15.84
CA HIS A 122 -7.17 -9.51 -16.84
C HIS A 122 -8.08 -8.58 -17.66
N THR A 123 -8.89 -7.78 -16.96
CA THR A 123 -9.88 -6.94 -17.61
C THR A 123 -9.86 -5.52 -17.01
N LYS A 124 -9.79 -4.51 -17.88
CA LYS A 124 -9.86 -3.08 -17.49
C LYS A 124 -11.27 -2.70 -17.08
N TYR A 125 -11.44 -2.09 -15.91
CA TYR A 125 -12.70 -1.54 -15.40
C TYR A 125 -12.53 -0.07 -15.08
N PHE A 126 -13.61 0.69 -15.19
CA PHE A 126 -13.70 2.07 -14.75
C PHE A 126 -14.48 2.13 -13.45
N TYR A 127 -14.15 3.08 -12.58
CA TYR A 127 -14.81 3.22 -11.29
C TYR A 127 -14.83 4.66 -10.78
N LYS A 128 -15.76 4.93 -9.87
CA LYS A 128 -15.72 6.09 -8.98
C LYS A 128 -16.15 5.69 -7.58
N VAL A 129 -15.72 6.44 -6.57
CA VAL A 129 -16.08 6.26 -5.15
C VAL A 129 -16.68 7.54 -4.59
N GLY A 130 -17.46 7.43 -3.52
CA GLY A 130 -17.97 8.61 -2.82
C GLY A 130 -19.41 8.51 -2.33
N SER A 131 -19.99 9.65 -1.96
CA SER A 131 -21.39 9.74 -1.52
C SER A 131 -22.36 9.41 -2.65
N ARG A 132 -23.42 8.67 -2.33
CA ARG A 132 -24.53 8.40 -3.25
C ARG A 132 -25.43 9.62 -3.46
N GLY A 133 -25.58 10.46 -2.44
CA GLY A 133 -26.49 11.59 -2.43
C GLY A 133 -25.87 12.95 -2.78
N ASP A 134 -24.54 13.09 -2.69
CA ASP A 134 -23.87 14.37 -2.83
C ASP A 134 -22.56 14.25 -3.64
N GLU A 135 -22.62 14.68 -4.91
CA GLU A 135 -21.49 14.63 -5.85
C GLU A 135 -20.27 15.45 -5.38
N LYS A 136 -20.40 16.33 -4.37
CA LYS A 136 -19.23 17.02 -3.80
C LYS A 136 -18.27 16.07 -3.07
N TYR A 137 -18.76 14.90 -2.62
CA TYR A 137 -17.96 13.83 -2.06
C TYR A 137 -17.76 12.68 -3.04
N ALA A 138 -17.89 12.91 -4.34
CA ALA A 138 -17.60 11.91 -5.37
C ALA A 138 -16.22 12.14 -5.98
N SER A 139 -15.50 11.05 -6.24
CA SER A 139 -14.26 11.09 -7.01
C SER A 139 -14.54 11.29 -8.50
N ASP A 140 -13.54 11.80 -9.21
CA ASP A 140 -13.40 11.61 -10.65
C ASP A 140 -13.40 10.12 -11.00
N VAL A 141 -13.70 9.81 -12.26
CA VAL A 141 -13.63 8.44 -12.78
C VAL A 141 -12.15 8.06 -12.97
N SER A 142 -11.77 6.91 -12.42
CA SER A 142 -10.47 6.28 -12.66
C SER A 142 -10.66 4.89 -13.26
N SER A 143 -9.57 4.18 -13.56
CA SER A 143 -9.61 2.82 -14.09
C SER A 143 -8.52 1.94 -13.50
N PHE A 144 -8.79 0.64 -13.46
CA PHE A 144 -7.86 -0.38 -13.02
C PHE A 144 -7.96 -1.62 -13.89
N VAL A 145 -6.96 -2.50 -13.80
CA VAL A 145 -6.97 -3.82 -14.44
C VAL A 145 -6.92 -4.89 -13.35
N THR A 146 -7.81 -5.87 -13.43
CA THR A 146 -7.85 -7.01 -12.49
C THR A 146 -6.67 -7.96 -12.71
N ALA A 147 -6.32 -8.74 -11.68
CA ALA A 147 -5.29 -9.77 -11.78
C ALA A 147 -5.52 -10.74 -12.94
N ARG A 148 -4.42 -11.30 -13.45
CA ARG A 148 -4.42 -12.29 -14.52
C ARG A 148 -4.73 -13.67 -13.96
N ALA A 149 -5.51 -14.45 -14.71
CA ALA A 149 -5.70 -15.86 -14.39
C ALA A 149 -4.39 -16.62 -14.60
N ALA A 150 -4.20 -17.72 -13.88
CA ALA A 150 -3.01 -18.57 -13.98
C ALA A 150 -2.72 -19.11 -15.39
N THR A 151 -3.75 -19.20 -16.23
CA THR A 151 -3.66 -19.65 -17.62
C THR A 151 -3.24 -18.56 -18.61
N ASP A 152 -3.06 -17.32 -18.16
CA ASP A 152 -2.55 -16.23 -18.98
C ASP A 152 -1.02 -16.28 -19.04
N ASP A 153 -0.49 -16.61 -20.22
CA ASP A 153 0.94 -16.74 -20.51
C ASP A 153 1.54 -15.49 -21.17
N SER A 154 0.77 -14.40 -21.28
CA SER A 154 1.28 -13.16 -21.85
C SER A 154 2.25 -12.45 -20.90
N THR A 155 3.16 -11.65 -21.47
CA THR A 155 4.12 -10.87 -20.69
C THR A 155 3.42 -9.77 -19.90
N PHE A 156 3.81 -9.59 -18.65
CA PHE A 156 3.33 -8.55 -17.74
C PHE A 156 4.49 -7.97 -16.93
N ASN A 157 4.28 -6.80 -16.34
CA ASN A 157 5.29 -6.12 -15.53
C ASN A 157 4.80 -5.96 -14.10
N VAL A 158 5.67 -6.26 -13.14
CA VAL A 158 5.44 -6.03 -11.71
C VAL A 158 6.49 -5.05 -11.22
N LEU A 159 6.04 -3.98 -10.57
CA LEU A 159 6.94 -3.03 -9.92
C LEU A 159 7.16 -3.46 -8.46
N ILE A 160 8.41 -3.61 -8.04
CA ILE A 160 8.76 -4.12 -6.71
C ILE A 160 9.77 -3.17 -6.08
N TYR A 161 9.48 -2.70 -4.86
CA TYR A 161 10.38 -1.86 -4.06
C TYR A 161 10.01 -1.96 -2.58
N GLY A 162 10.89 -1.52 -1.70
CA GLY A 162 10.62 -1.33 -0.27
C GLY A 162 11.08 0.05 0.15
N ASP A 163 10.77 0.43 1.39
CA ASP A 163 11.47 1.52 2.08
C ASP A 163 11.30 2.88 1.38
N LEU A 164 10.08 3.18 0.91
CA LEU A 164 9.87 4.35 0.06
C LEU A 164 9.95 5.66 0.85
N GLY A 165 9.13 5.81 1.90
CA GLY A 165 9.00 7.06 2.65
C GLY A 165 8.55 8.25 1.81
N ASP A 166 8.44 9.42 2.44
CA ASP A 166 8.00 10.68 1.82
C ASP A 166 9.05 11.81 1.86
N GLY A 167 10.31 11.43 2.14
CA GLY A 167 11.43 12.35 2.32
C GLY A 167 12.07 12.82 1.00
N GLU A 168 13.10 13.67 1.12
CA GLU A 168 13.78 14.27 -0.04
C GLU A 168 14.37 13.23 -1.02
N ASN A 169 14.84 12.09 -0.50
CA ASN A 169 15.41 11.01 -1.32
C ASN A 169 14.34 10.23 -2.10
N SER A 170 13.07 10.34 -1.71
CA SER A 170 11.96 9.60 -2.30
C SER A 170 11.35 10.33 -3.49
N VAL A 171 11.64 11.63 -3.66
CA VAL A 171 11.00 12.52 -4.65
C VAL A 171 11.13 11.98 -6.07
N ASP A 172 12.33 11.61 -6.52
CA ASP A 172 12.57 11.12 -7.88
C ASP A 172 11.86 9.77 -8.11
N THR A 173 11.88 8.89 -7.12
CA THR A 173 11.20 7.59 -7.17
C THR A 173 9.68 7.79 -7.24
N ILE A 174 9.10 8.61 -6.36
CA ILE A 174 7.67 8.95 -6.34
C ILE A 174 7.25 9.55 -7.69
N ALA A 175 8.03 10.48 -8.23
CA ALA A 175 7.76 11.07 -9.55
C ALA A 175 7.79 10.02 -10.67
N ALA A 176 8.77 9.11 -10.66
CA ALA A 176 8.88 8.05 -11.65
C ALA A 176 7.69 7.08 -11.58
N VAL A 177 7.32 6.61 -10.39
CA VAL A 177 6.22 5.64 -10.22
C VAL A 177 4.86 6.28 -10.50
N ASN A 178 4.63 7.55 -10.14
CA ASN A 178 3.39 8.26 -10.43
C ASN A 178 3.16 8.57 -11.91
N ASN A 179 4.17 8.40 -12.76
CA ASN A 179 4.02 8.50 -14.20
C ASN A 179 3.58 7.16 -14.85
N MET A 180 3.61 6.06 -14.11
CA MET A 180 3.23 4.73 -14.62
C MET A 180 1.73 4.48 -14.56
N THR A 181 1.21 3.71 -15.51
CA THR A 181 -0.22 3.37 -15.62
C THR A 181 -0.46 1.86 -15.57
N SER A 182 -1.74 1.46 -15.45
CA SER A 182 -2.14 0.05 -15.55
C SER A 182 -2.00 -0.56 -16.94
N ASP A 183 -1.62 0.24 -17.94
CA ASP A 183 -1.25 -0.25 -19.27
C ASP A 183 0.27 -0.59 -19.35
N GLU A 184 1.07 -0.16 -18.36
CA GLU A 184 2.52 -0.39 -18.28
C GLU A 184 2.91 -1.41 -17.21
N ILE A 185 2.25 -1.36 -16.04
CA ILE A 185 2.48 -2.27 -14.92
C ILE A 185 1.16 -2.83 -14.40
N ASP A 186 1.17 -4.10 -14.01
CA ASP A 186 -0.03 -4.82 -13.59
C ASP A 186 -0.30 -4.71 -12.08
N LEU A 187 0.77 -4.61 -11.29
CA LEU A 187 0.71 -4.42 -9.85
C LEU A 187 2.00 -3.80 -9.31
N VAL A 188 1.88 -3.20 -8.13
CA VAL A 188 3.02 -2.85 -7.27
C VAL A 188 3.07 -3.82 -6.10
N TYR A 189 4.27 -4.29 -5.75
CA TYR A 189 4.52 -5.04 -4.53
C TYR A 189 5.53 -4.30 -3.64
N HIS A 190 5.01 -3.65 -2.59
CA HIS A 190 5.77 -2.84 -1.65
C HIS A 190 6.22 -3.70 -0.45
N LEU A 191 7.53 -3.87 -0.29
CA LEU A 191 8.18 -4.74 0.68
C LEU A 191 8.32 -4.14 2.09
N GLY A 192 7.32 -3.37 2.56
CA GLY A 192 7.29 -2.73 3.88
C GLY A 192 8.12 -1.46 3.99
N ASP A 193 8.01 -0.80 5.15
CA ASP A 193 8.52 0.54 5.44
C ASP A 193 7.96 1.58 4.46
N ILE A 194 6.67 1.85 4.64
CA ILE A 194 5.82 2.51 3.66
C ILE A 194 6.05 4.01 3.69
N SER A 195 5.66 4.67 4.79
CA SER A 195 5.67 6.13 4.91
C SER A 195 6.78 6.66 5.82
N TYR A 196 7.31 5.83 6.72
CA TYR A 196 8.18 6.27 7.82
C TYR A 196 7.51 7.35 8.72
N ALA A 197 6.18 7.32 8.84
CA ALA A 197 5.44 8.28 9.66
C ALA A 197 5.81 8.21 11.16
N ASP A 198 6.33 7.08 11.60
CA ASP A 198 6.91 6.92 12.93
C ASP A 198 8.14 7.83 13.13
N ASN A 199 9.01 8.01 12.13
CA ASN A 199 10.22 8.84 12.28
C ASN A 199 9.97 10.32 12.64
N ASP A 200 8.73 10.81 12.53
CA ASP A 200 8.33 12.16 12.92
C ASP A 200 8.77 12.53 14.35
N PHE A 201 8.72 11.58 15.30
CA PHE A 201 9.15 11.85 16.68
C PHE A 201 10.67 12.07 16.82
N LEU A 202 11.47 11.71 15.79
CA LEU A 202 12.93 11.88 15.78
C LEU A 202 13.35 13.25 15.21
N GLU A 203 12.46 13.95 14.52
CA GLU A 203 12.76 15.26 13.97
C GLU A 203 12.75 16.34 15.06
N ALA A 204 13.90 16.98 15.29
CA ALA A 204 14.06 17.97 16.35
C ALA A 204 13.08 19.16 16.27
N LYS A 205 12.54 19.44 15.07
CA LYS A 205 11.54 20.50 14.85
C LYS A 205 10.10 20.04 15.18
N GLN A 206 9.86 18.73 15.16
CA GLN A 206 8.57 18.10 15.40
C GLN A 206 8.48 17.43 16.78
N ALA A 207 9.60 17.35 17.52
CA ALA A 207 9.71 16.74 18.84
C ALA A 207 8.73 17.22 19.94
N ALA A 208 7.97 18.30 19.71
CA ALA A 208 6.96 18.82 20.64
C ALA A 208 5.51 18.62 20.15
N GLY A 209 5.30 17.99 18.99
CA GLY A 209 3.98 17.69 18.41
C GLY A 209 3.86 16.23 18.00
N PHE A 210 2.66 15.84 17.59
CA PHE A 210 2.36 14.52 17.03
C PHE A 210 1.94 14.75 15.57
N PHE A 211 2.80 14.42 14.61
CA PHE A 211 2.54 14.64 13.19
C PHE A 211 2.52 13.34 12.38
N TYR A 212 2.43 12.19 13.04
CA TYR A 212 2.30 10.87 12.40
C TYR A 212 1.25 10.88 11.28
N GLU A 213 0.05 11.37 11.57
CA GLU A 213 -1.01 11.47 10.56
C GLU A 213 -0.66 12.43 9.43
N GLU A 214 0.03 13.54 9.70
CA GLU A 214 0.44 14.47 8.64
C GLU A 214 1.45 13.82 7.68
N VAL A 215 2.43 13.06 8.20
CA VAL A 215 3.43 12.33 7.40
C VAL A 215 2.77 11.19 6.62
N TYR A 216 1.91 10.40 7.26
CA TYR A 216 1.17 9.34 6.60
C TYR A 216 0.27 9.88 5.48
N ASN A 217 -0.50 10.93 5.76
CA ASN A 217 -1.37 11.57 4.76
C ASN A 217 -0.58 12.19 3.62
N LYS A 218 0.59 12.78 3.90
CA LYS A 218 1.50 13.28 2.86
C LYS A 218 1.95 12.16 1.94
N TRP A 219 2.39 11.03 2.48
CA TRP A 219 2.79 9.87 1.69
C TRP A 219 1.62 9.33 0.84
N MET A 220 0.47 9.06 1.47
CA MET A 220 -0.71 8.51 0.78
C MET A 220 -1.19 9.41 -0.35
N ASN A 221 -1.24 10.72 -0.12
CA ASN A 221 -1.63 11.68 -1.15
C ASN A 221 -0.57 11.79 -2.26
N SER A 222 0.72 11.68 -1.94
CA SER A 222 1.78 11.67 -2.94
C SER A 222 1.69 10.46 -3.87
N MET A 223 1.24 9.31 -3.38
CA MET A 223 1.16 8.05 -4.13
C MET A 223 -0.21 7.78 -4.79
N MET A 224 -1.24 8.55 -4.43
CA MET A 224 -2.61 8.38 -4.92
C MET A 224 -2.71 8.35 -6.45
N SER A 225 -1.87 9.11 -7.17
CA SER A 225 -1.87 9.12 -8.65
C SER A 225 -1.66 7.72 -9.23
N LEU A 226 -0.77 6.93 -8.63
CA LEU A 226 -0.54 5.54 -9.00
C LEU A 226 -1.54 4.58 -8.35
N MET A 227 -1.73 4.69 -7.03
CA MET A 227 -2.51 3.72 -6.24
C MET A 227 -4.00 3.69 -6.64
N SER A 228 -4.52 4.79 -7.17
CA SER A 228 -5.90 4.88 -7.67
C SER A 228 -6.13 4.18 -9.02
N ARG A 229 -5.08 3.64 -9.65
CA ARG A 229 -5.19 2.98 -10.97
C ARG A 229 -4.41 1.67 -11.11
N VAL A 230 -3.43 1.43 -10.24
CA VAL A 230 -2.65 0.19 -10.20
C VAL A 230 -2.83 -0.47 -8.83
N PRO A 231 -3.22 -1.77 -8.78
CA PRO A 231 -3.28 -2.54 -7.54
C PRO A 231 -1.95 -2.52 -6.78
N TYR A 232 -2.00 -2.20 -5.49
CA TYR A 232 -0.86 -1.92 -4.64
C TYR A 232 -0.83 -2.89 -3.46
N MET A 233 -0.04 -3.95 -3.61
CA MET A 233 0.10 -5.00 -2.61
C MET A 233 1.22 -4.63 -1.65
N VAL A 234 0.99 -4.77 -0.34
CA VAL A 234 1.96 -4.41 0.69
C VAL A 234 2.25 -5.58 1.61
N LEU A 235 3.40 -5.54 2.27
CA LEU A 235 3.71 -6.33 3.46
C LEU A 235 4.23 -5.39 4.56
N VAL A 236 4.28 -5.88 5.79
CA VAL A 236 4.62 -5.07 6.98
C VAL A 236 6.14 -4.94 7.15
N GLY A 237 6.64 -3.71 7.29
CA GLY A 237 8.01 -3.41 7.70
C GLY A 237 8.11 -3.04 9.19
N ASN A 238 9.33 -2.74 9.65
CA ASN A 238 9.51 -2.36 11.06
C ASN A 238 8.94 -0.98 11.38
N HIS A 239 8.90 -0.07 10.40
CA HIS A 239 8.30 1.25 10.57
C HIS A 239 6.76 1.23 10.63
N GLU A 240 6.12 0.12 10.25
CA GLU A 240 4.69 -0.13 10.51
C GLU A 240 4.45 -0.91 11.80
N ALA A 241 5.38 -1.79 12.19
CA ALA A 241 5.22 -2.66 13.36
C ALA A 241 5.50 -1.96 14.70
N GLU A 242 6.16 -0.81 14.70
CA GLU A 242 6.60 -0.09 15.91
C GLU A 242 5.61 0.97 16.42
N CYS A 243 4.77 1.53 15.54
CA CYS A 243 3.76 2.52 15.91
C CYS A 243 2.49 1.87 16.46
N HIS A 244 1.71 2.65 17.22
CA HIS A 244 0.42 2.26 17.80
C HIS A 244 -0.52 1.70 16.70
N MET A 245 -0.41 0.41 16.44
CA MET A 245 -1.33 -0.30 15.56
C MET A 245 -2.67 -0.38 16.29
N PRO A 246 -3.78 0.14 15.72
CA PRO A 246 -5.11 0.05 16.34
C PRO A 246 -5.63 -1.39 16.25
N TYR A 247 -5.00 -2.29 17.01
CA TYR A 247 -5.33 -3.71 17.04
C TYR A 247 -6.53 -3.99 17.96
N GLU A 248 -6.78 -3.14 18.97
CA GLU A 248 -7.90 -3.28 19.91
C GLU A 248 -9.23 -2.86 19.26
N GLU A 249 -9.20 -1.86 18.37
CA GLU A 249 -10.36 -1.37 17.60
C GLU A 249 -10.69 -2.27 16.41
N SER A 250 -9.70 -2.97 15.84
CA SER A 250 -9.87 -3.86 14.67
C SER A 250 -10.05 -5.35 15.00
N GLY A 251 -9.89 -5.76 16.27
CA GLY A 251 -10.06 -7.16 16.70
C GLY A 251 -9.12 -8.15 16.00
N GLY A 252 -7.88 -7.74 15.73
CA GLY A 252 -7.03 -8.32 14.68
C GLY A 252 -6.74 -9.83 14.71
N THR A 253 -6.93 -10.44 13.53
CA THR A 253 -5.88 -11.09 12.71
C THR A 253 -5.97 -10.44 11.31
N SER A 254 -4.97 -9.62 10.90
CA SER A 254 -5.05 -8.63 9.79
C SER A 254 -4.05 -8.92 8.63
N ASN A 255 -3.68 -7.92 7.82
CA ASN A 255 -2.74 -7.94 6.68
C ASN A 255 -1.26 -8.25 7.04
N MET A 256 -0.99 -8.89 8.18
CA MET A 256 0.37 -9.21 8.65
C MET A 256 1.05 -10.27 7.78
N TRP A 257 0.28 -11.19 7.22
CA TRP A 257 0.69 -12.15 6.22
C TRP A 257 -0.50 -12.50 5.34
N HIS A 258 -0.28 -12.65 4.05
CA HIS A 258 -1.32 -12.95 3.06
C HIS A 258 -0.69 -13.53 1.80
N SER A 259 -1.51 -14.07 0.90
CA SER A 259 -1.06 -14.52 -0.40
C SER A 259 -2.04 -14.15 -1.49
N PHE A 260 -1.53 -14.04 -2.71
CA PHE A 260 -2.30 -13.75 -3.90
C PHE A 260 -1.62 -14.36 -5.13
N ASP A 261 -2.42 -14.71 -6.12
CA ASP A 261 -1.90 -15.14 -7.42
C ASP A 261 -1.99 -13.97 -8.41
N HIS A 262 -1.04 -13.90 -9.32
CA HIS A 262 -1.12 -13.03 -10.49
C HIS A 262 -0.45 -13.72 -11.68
N GLY A 263 -1.26 -14.15 -12.66
CA GLY A 263 -0.77 -14.97 -13.75
C GLY A 263 -0.14 -16.27 -13.21
N PRO A 264 1.01 -16.72 -13.73
CA PRO A 264 1.65 -17.97 -13.34
C PRO A 264 2.47 -17.87 -12.03
N ILE A 265 2.27 -16.83 -11.21
CA ILE A 265 3.04 -16.56 -10.00
C ILE A 265 2.11 -16.58 -8.78
N HIS A 266 2.50 -17.35 -7.76
CA HIS A 266 1.95 -17.27 -6.42
C HIS A 266 2.85 -16.39 -5.55
N PHE A 267 2.27 -15.35 -4.93
CA PHE A 267 2.96 -14.46 -4.00
C PHE A 267 2.53 -14.77 -2.57
N THR A 268 3.49 -14.99 -1.68
CA THR A 268 3.27 -15.08 -0.23
C THR A 268 3.98 -13.92 0.45
N SER A 269 3.23 -13.09 1.19
CA SER A 269 3.77 -12.04 2.05
C SER A 269 3.83 -12.54 3.48
N LEU A 270 4.99 -12.43 4.12
CA LEU A 270 5.16 -12.74 5.54
C LEU A 270 5.69 -11.55 6.35
N SER A 271 5.46 -11.58 7.65
CA SER A 271 5.96 -10.61 8.63
C SER A 271 7.28 -11.09 9.24
N THR A 272 8.32 -10.27 9.07
CA THR A 272 9.59 -10.42 9.80
C THR A 272 9.60 -9.70 11.14
N GLU A 273 8.48 -9.10 11.53
CA GLU A 273 8.39 -8.27 12.73
C GLU A 273 7.64 -8.94 13.88
N SER A 274 6.89 -10.03 13.63
CA SER A 274 6.05 -10.67 14.65
C SER A 274 5.84 -12.17 14.44
N ASP A 275 5.32 -12.87 15.46
CA ASP A 275 4.72 -14.22 15.35
C ASP A 275 5.60 -15.35 14.76
N TYR A 276 6.91 -15.28 14.98
CA TYR A 276 7.84 -16.41 14.77
C TYR A 276 8.87 -16.50 15.92
N PRO A 277 9.55 -17.65 16.10
CA PRO A 277 10.55 -17.80 17.16
C PRO A 277 11.67 -16.74 17.08
N ASN A 278 11.82 -15.97 18.16
CA ASN A 278 12.80 -14.88 18.28
C ASN A 278 12.56 -13.68 17.34
N ALA A 279 11.31 -13.45 16.94
CA ALA A 279 10.89 -12.20 16.32
C ALA A 279 11.31 -10.97 17.16
N PRO A 280 11.52 -9.80 16.53
CA PRO A 280 11.82 -8.55 17.23
C PRO A 280 10.79 -8.26 18.34
N ALA A 281 11.25 -7.66 19.42
CA ALA A 281 10.38 -7.06 20.42
C ALA A 281 10.24 -5.57 20.10
N ASN A 282 9.11 -4.97 20.45
CA ASN A 282 8.90 -3.54 20.28
C ASN A 282 9.94 -2.77 21.12
N ALA A 283 10.70 -1.86 20.50
CA ALA A 283 11.77 -1.12 21.17
C ALA A 283 11.26 -0.14 22.26
N PHE A 284 10.00 0.25 22.19
CA PHE A 284 9.36 1.21 23.11
C PHE A 284 8.66 0.54 24.30
N THR A 285 8.57 -0.80 24.32
CA THR A 285 7.93 -1.53 25.41
C THR A 285 8.74 -2.74 25.84
N ILE A 286 9.32 -2.66 27.05
CA ILE A 286 10.08 -3.74 27.70
C ILE A 286 9.26 -5.03 27.98
N TRP A 287 7.94 -5.00 27.79
CA TRP A 287 7.02 -6.08 28.19
C TRP A 287 6.17 -6.67 27.06
N THR A 288 6.12 -6.03 25.89
CA THR A 288 5.27 -6.47 24.77
C THR A 288 6.11 -6.84 23.55
N LYS A 289 6.05 -8.11 23.17
CA LYS A 289 6.56 -8.56 21.87
C LYS A 289 5.58 -8.08 20.80
N ASN A 290 6.09 -7.69 19.63
CA ASN A 290 5.24 -7.58 18.44
C ASN A 290 4.62 -8.96 18.17
N GLY A 291 3.29 -9.03 17.97
CA GLY A 291 2.59 -10.26 17.64
C GLY A 291 1.25 -10.44 18.35
N ASN A 292 0.84 -11.72 18.47
CA ASN A 292 -0.52 -12.14 18.79
C ASN A 292 -1.53 -11.90 17.65
N PHE A 293 -1.04 -11.83 16.41
CA PHE A 293 -1.88 -11.73 15.20
C PHE A 293 -2.30 -13.10 14.66
N GLY A 294 -1.88 -14.19 15.30
CA GLY A 294 -2.17 -15.58 14.92
C GLY A 294 -0.92 -16.44 14.74
N ASP A 295 -1.11 -17.66 14.25
CA ASP A 295 -0.03 -18.61 13.99
C ASP A 295 0.49 -18.46 12.55
N GLN A 296 1.38 -17.48 12.36
CA GLN A 296 2.00 -17.20 11.08
C GLN A 296 2.75 -18.41 10.51
N SER A 297 3.54 -19.12 11.34
CA SER A 297 4.39 -20.21 10.86
C SER A 297 3.56 -21.34 10.25
N SER A 298 2.47 -21.73 10.92
CA SER A 298 1.54 -22.73 10.39
C SER A 298 0.79 -22.24 9.15
N TRP A 299 0.44 -20.95 9.10
CA TRP A 299 -0.23 -20.36 7.95
C TRP A 299 0.67 -20.37 6.70
N ILE A 300 1.92 -19.90 6.82
CA ILE A 300 2.89 -19.87 5.71
C ILE A 300 3.15 -21.30 5.21
N GLU A 301 3.32 -22.26 6.12
CA GLU A 301 3.51 -23.65 5.70
C GLU A 301 2.31 -24.18 4.91
N ALA A 302 1.09 -23.89 5.35
CA ALA A 302 -0.12 -24.32 4.65
C ALA A 302 -0.25 -23.65 3.26
N ASP A 303 0.07 -22.37 3.17
CA ASP A 303 0.03 -21.59 1.93
C ASP A 303 1.06 -22.10 0.91
N LEU A 304 2.34 -22.19 1.32
CA LEU A 304 3.41 -22.71 0.46
C LEU A 304 3.17 -24.16 0.03
N LYS A 305 2.62 -24.99 0.91
CA LYS A 305 2.23 -26.37 0.56
C LYS A 305 1.14 -26.40 -0.51
N LYS A 306 0.15 -25.50 -0.42
CA LYS A 306 -0.93 -25.38 -1.41
C LYS A 306 -0.37 -24.91 -2.75
N ALA A 307 0.52 -23.92 -2.75
CA ALA A 307 1.17 -23.40 -3.94
C ALA A 307 2.07 -24.45 -4.62
N ASP A 308 2.91 -25.16 -3.84
CA ASP A 308 3.77 -26.23 -4.37
C ASP A 308 2.95 -27.36 -5.01
N ALA A 309 1.82 -27.72 -4.40
CA ALA A 309 0.88 -28.69 -4.97
C ALA A 309 0.15 -28.18 -6.23
N ASN A 310 0.13 -26.87 -6.47
CA ASN A 310 -0.54 -26.20 -7.59
C ASN A 310 0.43 -25.64 -8.65
N ARG A 311 1.70 -26.09 -8.66
CA ARG A 311 2.71 -25.62 -9.62
C ARG A 311 2.38 -25.85 -11.09
N GLU A 312 1.38 -26.67 -11.42
CA GLU A 312 0.85 -26.76 -12.79
C GLU A 312 0.23 -25.43 -13.26
N ASN A 313 -0.40 -24.69 -12.35
CA ASN A 313 -1.04 -23.40 -12.62
C ASN A 313 -0.16 -22.22 -12.21
N VAL A 314 0.52 -22.31 -11.07
CA VAL A 314 1.43 -21.27 -10.53
C VAL A 314 2.85 -21.83 -10.41
N PRO A 315 3.56 -22.04 -11.54
CA PRO A 315 4.87 -22.67 -11.52
C PRO A 315 5.92 -21.89 -10.72
N TRP A 316 5.72 -20.58 -10.50
CA TRP A 316 6.62 -19.70 -9.75
C TRP A 316 6.03 -19.34 -8.38
N ILE A 317 6.81 -19.53 -7.33
CA ILE A 317 6.46 -19.13 -5.96
C ILE A 317 7.41 -18.04 -5.49
N PHE A 318 6.86 -16.87 -5.21
CA PHE A 318 7.57 -15.69 -4.74
C PHE A 318 7.20 -15.46 -3.28
N VAL A 319 8.20 -15.21 -2.43
CA VAL A 319 7.99 -14.85 -1.03
C VAL A 319 8.53 -13.45 -0.78
N GLY A 320 7.67 -12.52 -0.37
CA GLY A 320 8.08 -11.21 0.12
C GLY A 320 8.18 -11.19 1.64
N MET A 321 9.23 -10.55 2.14
CA MET A 321 9.45 -10.30 3.57
C MET A 321 10.22 -8.99 3.73
N HIS A 322 10.04 -8.25 4.83
CA HIS A 322 10.74 -6.97 4.94
C HIS A 322 12.23 -7.16 5.25
N ARG A 323 12.57 -7.82 6.37
CA ARG A 323 13.97 -8.05 6.75
C ARG A 323 14.61 -9.17 5.93
N PRO A 324 15.86 -9.01 5.49
CA PRO A 324 16.50 -9.99 4.63
C PRO A 324 16.88 -11.28 5.38
N ILE A 325 16.76 -12.40 4.67
CA ILE A 325 17.23 -13.72 5.10
C ILE A 325 18.73 -13.94 4.83
N TYR A 326 19.29 -13.23 3.83
CA TYR A 326 20.71 -13.15 3.55
C TYR A 326 21.12 -11.69 3.37
N SER A 327 22.26 -11.29 3.97
CA SER A 327 22.80 -9.95 3.81
C SER A 327 24.32 -9.95 3.94
N VAL A 328 25.00 -9.28 3.02
CA VAL A 328 26.47 -9.06 3.09
C VAL A 328 26.87 -8.10 4.20
N LEU A 329 25.93 -7.28 4.70
CA LEU A 329 26.18 -6.33 5.78
C LEU A 329 25.93 -6.94 7.17
N ILE A 330 25.10 -7.98 7.24
CA ILE A 330 24.73 -8.68 8.48
C ILE A 330 25.12 -10.16 8.37
N SER A 331 26.40 -10.38 8.08
CA SER A 331 27.01 -11.71 8.06
C SER A 331 28.46 -11.68 8.54
N GLU A 332 28.92 -12.81 9.07
CA GLU A 332 30.32 -13.07 9.39
C GLU A 332 30.73 -14.37 8.71
N ASN A 333 31.76 -14.32 7.84
CA ASN A 333 32.21 -15.46 7.02
C ASN A 333 31.06 -16.12 6.24
N ASP A 334 30.24 -15.31 5.56
CA ASP A 334 29.06 -15.74 4.78
C ASP A 334 27.93 -16.40 5.60
N VAL A 335 28.01 -16.35 6.93
CA VAL A 335 26.95 -16.84 7.83
C VAL A 335 26.15 -15.66 8.36
N PRO A 336 24.81 -15.64 8.21
CA PRO A 336 23.96 -14.62 8.80
C PRO A 336 24.17 -14.46 10.31
N ILE A 337 24.15 -13.21 10.79
CA ILE A 337 24.23 -12.88 12.22
C ILE A 337 23.01 -12.03 12.66
N ALA A 338 22.94 -11.73 13.96
CA ALA A 338 21.93 -10.85 14.55
C ALA A 338 20.48 -11.18 14.09
N GLN A 339 19.73 -10.20 13.59
CA GLN A 339 18.34 -10.41 13.21
C GLN A 339 18.18 -11.27 11.96
N THR A 340 19.08 -11.15 10.98
CA THR A 340 19.09 -11.98 9.76
C THR A 340 19.22 -13.47 10.09
N ALA A 341 20.07 -13.84 11.07
CA ALA A 341 20.17 -15.23 11.55
C ALA A 341 18.87 -15.79 12.13
N LYS A 342 18.07 -14.94 12.80
CA LYS A 342 16.79 -15.35 13.39
C LYS A 342 15.72 -15.55 12.32
N VAL A 343 15.67 -14.66 11.33
CA VAL A 343 14.78 -14.78 10.17
C VAL A 343 15.14 -16.04 9.37
N GLN A 344 16.44 -16.28 9.13
CA GLN A 344 16.92 -17.50 8.48
C GLN A 344 16.50 -18.76 9.24
N ALA A 345 16.78 -18.83 10.54
CA ALA A 345 16.41 -19.98 11.35
C ALA A 345 14.89 -20.24 11.42
N ALA A 346 14.07 -19.21 11.23
CA ALA A 346 12.61 -19.33 11.26
C ALA A 346 12.02 -19.83 9.93
N PHE A 347 12.57 -19.40 8.79
CA PHE A 347 11.89 -19.57 7.51
C PHE A 347 12.69 -20.34 6.45
N GLU A 348 14.03 -20.39 6.50
CA GLU A 348 14.85 -20.97 5.42
C GLU A 348 14.47 -22.41 5.09
N ASP A 349 14.41 -23.28 6.09
CA ASP A 349 14.05 -24.69 5.91
C ASP A 349 12.66 -24.85 5.27
N LEU A 350 11.72 -23.96 5.61
CA LEU A 350 10.37 -23.97 5.06
C LEU A 350 10.36 -23.55 3.59
N LEU A 351 11.08 -22.49 3.26
CA LEU A 351 11.21 -21.99 1.88
C LEU A 351 11.90 -23.03 0.98
N LEU A 352 12.94 -23.68 1.48
CA LEU A 352 13.63 -24.77 0.78
C LEU A 352 12.74 -26.00 0.58
N LYS A 353 11.98 -26.39 1.61
CA LYS A 353 11.05 -27.54 1.57
C LYS A 353 10.02 -27.40 0.45
N TYR A 354 9.48 -26.20 0.25
CA TYR A 354 8.48 -25.91 -0.79
C TYR A 354 9.06 -25.26 -2.06
N LYS A 355 10.39 -25.27 -2.18
CA LYS A 355 11.16 -24.87 -3.37
C LYS A 355 10.84 -23.45 -3.85
N VAL A 356 10.68 -22.51 -2.92
CA VAL A 356 10.43 -21.10 -3.25
C VAL A 356 11.46 -20.60 -4.27
N ASP A 357 10.97 -19.96 -5.33
CA ASP A 357 11.78 -19.59 -6.49
C ASP A 357 12.49 -18.25 -6.29
N VAL A 358 11.80 -17.28 -5.68
CA VAL A 358 12.33 -15.94 -5.42
C VAL A 358 11.94 -15.49 -4.01
N VAL A 359 12.91 -14.95 -3.28
CA VAL A 359 12.68 -14.23 -2.02
C VAL A 359 12.99 -12.75 -2.25
N LEU A 360 12.03 -11.89 -1.93
CA LEU A 360 12.09 -10.43 -2.11
C LEU A 360 12.16 -9.76 -0.73
N THR A 361 13.12 -8.83 -0.58
CA THR A 361 13.38 -8.19 0.71
C THR A 361 13.59 -6.68 0.58
N GLY A 362 13.17 -5.92 1.58
CA GLY A 362 13.48 -4.50 1.74
C GLY A 362 14.50 -4.28 2.86
N HIS A 363 14.24 -3.31 3.74
CA HIS A 363 14.90 -3.01 5.01
C HIS A 363 16.36 -2.50 4.92
N LYS A 364 17.07 -2.82 3.84
CA LYS A 364 18.46 -2.41 3.63
C LYS A 364 18.52 -1.42 2.47
N HIS A 365 18.90 -0.18 2.82
CA HIS A 365 19.08 0.94 1.90
C HIS A 365 20.48 0.92 1.30
#